data_AF-A0A074S687-F1
#
_entry.id   AF-A0A074S687-F1
#
_cell.length_a   1.000
_cell.length_b   1.000
_cell.length_c   1.000
_cell.angle_alpha   90.00
_cell.angle_beta   90.00
_cell.angle_gamma   90.00
#
_symmetry.space_group_name_H-M   'P 1'
#
loop_
_entity.id
_entity.type
_entity.pdbx_description
1 polymer ?
#
loop_
_entity_poly.entity_id
_entity_poly.type
_entity_poly.pdbx_seq_one_letter_code
_entity_poly.pdbx_strand_id
1 'polypeptide(L)'
;MLHCALLAYGSAFSDNPELRSPALRAEFARYAKQWLDYEFERPVMGLVRALALLAEYHCGIGEWGTGYMYMGMSIRATQLLIQIDNELRIGSTASSGLVERDWHFCKGSSDSRKNTPGQAGGGSSMQDRSIKMVNRATRKIVHLLQMFEEQHSMMFFPRNMIHVIYECGIVLLKDAITAPLAATKKRAIVLEAVSACLRALRGTSKTWPWADRLANQLEGNLNEIKANK
;
A
#
# COMPACT_ATOMS: atom_id res chain seq x y z
N MET A 1 21.13 7.60 6.36
CA MET A 1 20.15 6.58 6.84
C MET A 1 19.61 5.66 5.75
N LEU A 2 19.20 6.19 4.59
CA LEU A 2 18.49 5.42 3.55
C LEU A 2 19.20 4.15 3.07
N HIS A 3 20.51 4.21 2.78
CA HIS A 3 21.27 3.05 2.30
C HIS A 3 21.25 1.88 3.30
N CYS A 4 21.41 2.17 4.60
CA CYS A 4 21.38 1.15 5.64
C CYS A 4 19.97 0.54 5.78
N ALA A 5 18.92 1.37 5.72
CA ALA A 5 17.53 0.88 5.74
C ALA A 5 17.21 0.00 4.53
N LEU A 6 17.70 0.39 3.35
CA LEU A 6 17.56 -0.39 2.11
C LEU A 6 18.29 -1.72 2.22
N LEU A 7 19.51 -1.75 2.75
CA LEU A 7 20.26 -2.99 2.95
C LEU A 7 19.57 -3.90 3.98
N ALA A 8 19.06 -3.36 5.08
CA ALA A 8 18.34 -4.15 6.11
C ALA A 8 17.09 -4.86 5.55
N TYR A 9 16.33 -4.16 4.70
CA TYR A 9 15.14 -4.71 4.04
C TYR A 9 15.51 -5.62 2.86
N GLY A 10 16.34 -5.13 1.95
CA GLY A 10 16.66 -5.75 0.66
C GLY A 10 17.46 -7.05 0.78
N SER A 11 18.32 -7.16 1.79
CA SER A 11 19.09 -8.38 2.04
C SER A 11 18.23 -9.60 2.39
N ALA A 12 16.98 -9.41 2.78
CA ALA A 12 16.00 -10.49 2.94
C ALA A 12 15.73 -11.26 1.62
N PHE A 13 15.90 -10.58 0.48
CA PHE A 13 15.62 -11.11 -0.85
C PHE A 13 16.89 -11.59 -1.58
N SER A 14 18.06 -11.54 -0.94
CA SER A 14 19.30 -12.01 -1.55
C SER A 14 19.38 -13.54 -1.54
N ASP A 15 19.85 -14.10 -2.65
CA ASP A 15 20.08 -15.55 -2.78
C ASP A 15 21.20 -16.02 -1.83
N ASN A 16 22.18 -15.15 -1.54
CA ASN A 16 23.29 -15.47 -0.64
C ASN A 16 22.78 -15.62 0.81
N PRO A 17 22.99 -16.80 1.45
CA PRO A 17 22.53 -17.05 2.82
C PRO A 17 23.18 -16.15 3.88
N GLU A 18 24.41 -15.69 3.66
CA GLU A 18 25.11 -14.79 4.58
C GLU A 18 24.44 -13.42 4.64
N LEU A 19 24.06 -12.89 3.47
CA LEU A 19 23.35 -11.62 3.35
C LEU A 19 21.94 -11.71 3.95
N ARG A 20 21.28 -12.85 3.76
CA ARG A 20 19.94 -13.12 4.26
C ARG A 20 19.89 -13.38 5.77
N SER A 21 21.05 -13.56 6.42
CA SER A 21 21.14 -13.85 7.85
C SER A 21 20.43 -12.78 8.70
N PRO A 22 19.60 -13.17 9.69
CA PRO A 22 18.90 -12.21 10.54
C PRO A 22 19.84 -11.27 11.31
N ALA A 23 21.02 -11.76 11.70
CA ALA A 23 22.03 -10.99 12.43
C ALA A 23 22.58 -9.82 11.61
N LEU A 24 22.98 -10.07 10.36
CA LEU A 24 23.51 -9.01 9.49
C LEU A 24 22.43 -7.97 9.16
N ARG A 25 21.20 -8.43 8.95
CA ARG A 25 20.04 -7.57 8.70
C ARG A 25 19.75 -6.64 9.87
N ALA A 26 19.83 -7.16 11.09
CA ALA A 26 19.67 -6.37 12.31
C ALA A 26 20.78 -5.32 12.46
N GLU A 27 22.00 -5.64 12.05
CA GLU A 27 23.12 -4.71 12.11
C GLU A 27 22.93 -3.51 11.18
N PHE A 28 22.48 -3.73 9.94
CA PHE A 28 22.12 -2.63 9.04
C PHE A 28 20.97 -1.77 9.59
N ALA A 29 19.95 -2.40 10.19
CA ALA A 29 18.85 -1.67 10.82
C ALA A 29 19.34 -0.84 12.02
N ARG A 30 20.27 -1.39 12.83
CA ARG A 30 20.91 -0.69 13.95
C ARG A 30 21.68 0.53 13.48
N TYR A 31 22.50 0.39 12.43
CA TYR A 31 23.21 1.52 11.83
C TYR A 31 22.24 2.57 11.29
N ALA A 32 21.16 2.18 10.61
CA ALA A 32 20.15 3.13 10.13
C ALA A 32 19.56 3.97 11.28
N LYS A 33 19.26 3.35 12.42
CA LYS A 33 18.71 4.04 13.60
C LYS A 33 19.67 5.06 14.23
N GLN A 34 20.98 4.89 14.11
CA GLN A 34 21.96 5.86 14.63
C GLN A 34 21.91 7.21 13.91
N TRP A 35 21.48 7.22 12.65
CA TRP A 35 21.39 8.44 11.83
C TRP A 35 20.05 9.16 11.96
N LEU A 36 19.15 8.64 12.78
CA LEU A 36 17.75 9.04 12.81
C LEU A 36 17.59 10.45 13.41
N ASP A 37 18.29 10.74 14.49
CA ASP A 37 18.30 12.08 15.12
C ASP A 37 18.89 13.13 14.17
N TYR A 38 19.98 12.78 13.48
CA TYR A 38 20.63 13.66 12.50
C TYR A 38 19.72 14.00 11.30
N GLU A 39 18.99 13.03 10.75
CA GLU A 39 18.07 13.28 9.64
C GLU A 39 16.76 13.96 10.07
N PHE A 40 16.35 13.88 11.35
CA PHE A 40 15.17 14.60 11.85
C PHE A 40 15.37 16.11 11.94
N GLU A 41 16.59 16.58 12.20
CA GLU A 41 16.90 18.02 12.18
C GLU A 41 16.66 18.64 10.79
N ARG A 42 16.84 17.86 9.72
CA ARG A 42 16.70 18.30 8.34
C ARG A 42 15.93 17.26 7.53
N PRO A 43 14.59 17.29 7.56
CA PRO A 43 13.77 16.27 6.92
C PRO A 43 13.96 16.31 5.41
N VAL A 44 14.49 15.22 4.87
CA VAL A 44 14.65 15.01 3.43
C VAL A 44 13.76 13.87 2.95
N MET A 45 13.46 13.83 1.66
CA MET A 45 12.74 12.69 1.06
C MET A 45 13.48 11.35 1.23
N GLY A 46 14.77 11.36 1.57
CA GLY A 46 15.54 10.19 1.97
C GLY A 46 15.07 9.61 3.31
N LEU A 47 14.79 10.45 4.30
CA LEU A 47 14.28 10.07 5.62
C LEU A 47 12.93 9.36 5.52
N VAL A 48 12.01 9.93 4.73
CA VAL A 48 10.67 9.34 4.50
C VAL A 48 10.80 7.91 3.97
N ARG A 49 11.63 7.71 2.94
CA ARG A 49 11.87 6.38 2.34
C ARG A 49 12.59 5.45 3.29
N ALA A 50 13.55 5.94 4.05
CA ALA A 50 14.30 5.15 5.03
C ALA A 50 13.39 4.65 6.15
N LEU A 51 12.52 5.51 6.68
CA LEU A 51 11.53 5.16 7.71
C LEU A 51 10.51 4.14 7.20
N ALA A 52 10.04 4.29 5.95
CA ALA A 52 9.15 3.31 5.33
C ALA A 52 9.84 1.94 5.19
N LEU A 53 11.09 1.89 4.74
CA LEU A 53 11.85 0.64 4.62
C LEU A 53 12.15 0.00 5.98
N LEU A 54 12.45 0.81 7.02
CA LEU A 54 12.61 0.31 8.39
C LEU A 54 11.31 -0.24 8.96
N ALA A 55 10.16 0.37 8.63
CA ALA A 55 8.86 -0.16 9.00
C ALA A 55 8.64 -1.55 8.40
N GLU A 56 8.88 -1.71 7.10
CA GLU A 56 8.77 -3.00 6.40
C GLU A 56 9.73 -4.05 6.98
N TYR A 57 10.95 -3.65 7.33
CA TYR A 57 11.92 -4.51 8.00
C TYR A 57 11.38 -5.03 9.34
N HIS A 58 10.90 -4.14 10.21
CA HIS A 58 10.37 -4.49 11.54
C HIS A 58 9.08 -5.33 11.45
N CYS A 59 8.18 -5.02 10.52
CA CYS A 59 7.04 -5.89 10.21
C CYS A 59 7.51 -7.26 9.69
N GLY A 60 8.59 -7.29 8.91
CA GLY A 60 9.21 -8.48 8.33
C GLY A 60 9.68 -9.50 9.36
N ILE A 61 10.27 -9.04 10.47
CA ILE A 61 10.78 -9.87 11.57
C ILE A 61 9.71 -10.26 12.61
N GLY A 62 8.52 -9.62 12.58
CA GLY A 62 7.44 -9.87 13.53
C GLY A 62 7.25 -8.78 14.59
N GLU A 63 8.04 -7.70 14.57
CA GLU A 63 7.93 -6.57 15.50
C GLU A 63 6.96 -5.52 14.96
N TRP A 64 5.67 -5.84 14.95
CA TRP A 64 4.65 -5.02 14.27
C TRP A 64 4.47 -3.65 14.93
N GLY A 65 4.53 -3.57 16.26
CA GLY A 65 4.41 -2.30 16.99
C GLY A 65 5.49 -1.30 16.56
N THR A 66 6.75 -1.73 16.56
CA THR A 66 7.88 -0.94 16.09
C THR A 66 7.74 -0.57 14.60
N GLY A 67 7.30 -1.52 13.77
CA GLY A 67 7.04 -1.28 12.35
C GLY A 67 6.01 -0.17 12.11
N TYR A 68 4.87 -0.22 12.81
CA TYR A 68 3.83 0.79 12.70
C TYR A 68 4.28 2.17 13.18
N MET A 69 5.13 2.24 14.21
CA MET A 69 5.70 3.51 14.67
C MET A 69 6.59 4.14 13.59
N TYR A 70 7.46 3.36 12.95
CA TYR A 70 8.30 3.84 11.84
C TYR A 70 7.47 4.26 10.62
N MET A 71 6.43 3.50 10.28
CA MET A 71 5.51 3.88 9.19
C MET A 71 4.78 5.20 9.51
N GLY A 72 4.27 5.34 10.74
CA GLY A 72 3.62 6.57 11.20
C GLY A 72 4.55 7.78 11.19
N MET A 73 5.83 7.58 11.55
CA MET A 73 6.86 8.62 11.45
C MET A 73 7.13 9.01 9.98
N SER A 74 7.19 8.04 9.07
CA SER A 74 7.35 8.31 7.63
C SER A 74 6.20 9.16 7.07
N ILE A 75 4.96 8.85 7.44
CA ILE A 75 3.77 9.61 7.02
C ILE A 75 3.82 11.04 7.54
N ARG A 76 4.12 11.23 8.84
CA ARG A 76 4.24 12.58 9.44
C ARG A 76 5.39 13.39 8.84
N ALA A 77 6.54 12.76 8.60
CA ALA A 77 7.68 13.38 7.94
C ALA A 77 7.33 13.81 6.50
N THR A 78 6.55 13.01 5.78
CA THR A 78 6.04 13.36 4.45
C THR A 78 5.14 14.58 4.49
N GLN A 79 4.22 14.65 5.47
CA GLN A 79 3.33 15.79 5.64
C GLN A 79 4.11 17.08 5.91
N LEU A 80 5.16 17.00 6.76
CA LEU A 80 6.06 18.11 7.03
C LEU A 80 6.78 18.59 5.75
N LEU A 81 7.32 17.66 4.95
CA LEU A 81 7.96 17.97 3.67
C LEU A 81 7.01 18.64 2.68
N ILE A 82 5.77 18.14 2.56
CA ILE A 82 4.75 18.74 1.68
C ILE A 82 4.39 20.16 2.15
N GLN A 83 4.33 20.39 3.46
CA GLN A 83 4.03 21.71 4.00
C GLN A 83 5.17 22.69 3.68
N ILE A 84 6.42 22.29 3.88
CA ILE A 84 7.61 23.10 3.54
C ILE A 84 7.65 23.41 2.03
N ASP A 85 7.35 22.42 1.17
CA ASP A 85 7.28 22.62 -0.28
C ASP A 85 6.20 23.64 -0.68
N ASN A 86 5.01 23.56 -0.09
CA ASN A 86 3.94 24.53 -0.35
C ASN A 86 4.33 25.96 0.05
N GLU A 87 4.98 26.15 1.19
CA GLU A 87 5.46 27.46 1.65
C GLU A 87 6.50 28.05 0.67
N LEU A 88 7.47 27.23 0.24
CA LEU A 88 8.44 27.60 -0.80
C LEU A 88 7.78 27.94 -2.14
N ARG A 89 6.72 27.22 -2.51
CA ARG A 89 5.98 27.41 -3.76
C ARG A 89 5.10 28.66 -3.75
N ILE A 90 4.54 29.04 -2.59
CA ILE A 90 3.82 30.31 -2.42
C ILE A 90 4.79 31.51 -2.49
N GLY A 91 6.05 31.33 -2.05
CA GLY A 91 7.11 32.32 -2.26
C GLY A 91 7.68 32.37 -3.69
N SER A 92 7.46 31.33 -4.50
CA SER A 92 8.07 31.17 -5.84
C SER A 92 7.06 31.18 -6.99
N THR A 93 5.86 31.79 -6.84
CA THR A 93 5.06 32.16 -8.02
C THR A 93 5.68 33.34 -8.77
N ALA A 94 6.88 33.11 -9.28
CA ALA A 94 7.40 33.68 -10.50
C ALA A 94 8.12 32.52 -11.24
N SER A 95 7.40 31.95 -12.19
CA SER A 95 7.88 31.03 -13.25
C SER A 95 8.06 29.54 -12.95
N SER A 96 7.44 28.78 -13.87
CA SER A 96 7.84 27.46 -14.36
C SER A 96 7.40 26.25 -13.54
N GLY A 97 6.24 25.73 -13.93
CA GLY A 97 5.84 24.37 -13.63
C GLY A 97 6.71 23.36 -14.39
N LEU A 98 6.93 22.20 -13.77
CA LEU A 98 7.04 20.90 -14.42
C LEU A 98 7.14 19.78 -13.37
N VAL A 99 6.43 18.70 -13.67
CA VAL A 99 6.42 17.39 -12.99
C VAL A 99 5.66 17.34 -11.66
N GLU A 100 4.35 17.50 -11.79
CA GLU A 100 3.34 17.07 -10.83
C GLU A 100 3.41 15.54 -10.66
N ARG A 101 4.22 15.08 -9.70
CA ARG A 101 4.13 13.70 -9.21
C ARG A 101 2.80 13.60 -8.48
N ASP A 102 1.84 12.99 -9.17
CA ASP A 102 0.44 12.79 -8.80
C ASP A 102 0.28 11.99 -7.48
N TRP A 103 0.60 12.63 -6.34
CA TRP A 103 0.32 12.16 -4.98
C TRP A 103 -1.07 12.60 -4.50
N HIS A 104 -1.93 13.07 -5.41
CA HIS A 104 -3.29 13.54 -5.12
C HIS A 104 -4.23 12.47 -4.55
N PHE A 105 -3.79 11.21 -4.44
CA PHE A 105 -4.49 10.17 -3.71
C PHE A 105 -4.80 10.58 -2.25
N CYS A 106 -3.90 11.31 -1.59
CA CYS A 106 -4.15 11.83 -0.23
C CYS A 106 -4.83 13.20 -0.19
N LYS A 107 -4.87 13.95 -1.30
CA LYS A 107 -5.41 15.33 -1.34
C LYS A 107 -6.92 15.40 -1.57
N GLY A 108 -7.56 14.28 -1.93
CA GLY A 108 -8.98 14.19 -2.26
C GLY A 108 -9.99 14.50 -1.13
N SER A 109 -9.53 14.87 0.07
CA SER A 109 -10.40 15.14 1.22
C SER A 109 -10.65 16.63 1.51
N SER A 110 -10.01 17.58 0.80
CA SER A 110 -10.12 19.01 1.14
C SER A 110 -10.80 19.89 0.10
N ASP A 111 -10.99 19.45 -1.15
CA ASP A 111 -11.46 20.34 -2.23
C ASP A 111 -12.87 20.05 -2.74
N SER A 112 -13.87 20.12 -1.85
CA SER A 112 -15.28 20.30 -2.22
C SER A 112 -16.04 20.93 -1.07
N ARG A 113 -15.67 22.16 -0.71
CA ARG A 113 -16.54 23.06 0.05
C ARG A 113 -17.05 24.15 -0.90
N LYS A 114 -17.81 23.75 -1.93
CA LYS A 114 -18.75 24.67 -2.57
C LYS A 114 -20.05 24.58 -1.78
N ASN A 115 -20.29 25.63 -0.99
CA ASN A 115 -21.50 25.83 -0.23
C ASN A 115 -22.73 25.79 -1.15
N THR A 116 -23.58 24.80 -0.95
CA THR A 116 -25.00 24.89 -1.28
C THR A 116 -25.75 24.60 0.02
N PRO A 117 -26.53 25.54 0.58
CA PRO A 117 -27.26 25.30 1.81
C PRO A 117 -28.53 24.51 1.48
N GLY A 118 -28.64 23.30 2.02
CA GLY A 118 -29.91 22.56 2.03
C GLY A 118 -29.74 21.05 1.92
N GLN A 119 -29.63 20.37 3.06
CA GLN A 119 -30.47 19.25 3.50
C GLN A 119 -29.72 18.34 4.47
N ALA A 120 -30.33 18.19 5.66
CA ALA A 120 -29.90 17.32 6.73
C ALA A 120 -30.08 15.84 6.34
N GLY A 121 -28.99 15.08 6.38
CA GLY A 121 -28.93 13.64 6.10
C GLY A 121 -27.49 13.12 6.16
N GLY A 122 -26.79 13.36 7.27
CA GLY A 122 -25.32 13.43 7.32
C GLY A 122 -24.52 12.12 7.46
N GLY A 123 -25.14 10.94 7.50
CA GLY A 123 -24.42 9.67 7.75
C GLY A 123 -24.02 8.88 6.49
N SER A 124 -24.91 8.77 5.51
CA SER A 124 -24.73 7.87 4.35
C SER A 124 -23.79 8.43 3.27
N SER A 125 -23.74 9.75 3.11
CA SER A 125 -23.03 10.40 1.98
C SER A 125 -21.50 10.31 2.07
N MET A 126 -20.93 10.41 3.27
CA MET A 126 -19.49 10.25 3.48
C MET A 126 -19.03 8.80 3.32
N GLN A 127 -19.86 7.85 3.77
CA GLN A 127 -19.57 6.43 3.65
C GLN A 127 -19.64 5.98 2.19
N ASP A 128 -20.64 6.46 1.43
CA ASP A 128 -20.76 6.21 -0.02
C ASP A 128 -19.57 6.76 -0.82
N ARG A 129 -19.08 7.96 -0.47
CA ARG A 129 -17.88 8.53 -1.10
C ARG A 129 -16.65 7.66 -0.81
N SER A 130 -16.47 7.25 0.43
CA SER A 130 -15.36 6.39 0.86
C SER A 130 -15.39 5.04 0.13
N ILE A 131 -16.55 4.40 0.00
CA ILE A 131 -16.72 3.14 -0.74
C ILE A 131 -16.32 3.31 -2.21
N LYS A 132 -16.74 4.41 -2.86
CA LYS A 132 -16.36 4.69 -4.26
C LYS A 132 -14.85 4.89 -4.42
N MET A 133 -14.19 5.58 -3.48
CA MET A 133 -12.74 5.74 -3.50
C MET A 133 -12.01 4.42 -3.31
N VAL A 134 -12.44 3.59 -2.36
CA VAL A 134 -11.89 2.26 -2.13
C VAL A 134 -12.04 1.40 -3.38
N ASN A 135 -13.23 1.34 -3.97
CA ASN A 135 -13.45 0.58 -5.21
C ASN A 135 -12.56 1.05 -6.37
N ARG A 136 -12.31 2.36 -6.49
CA ARG A 136 -11.38 2.91 -7.50
C ARG A 136 -9.93 2.53 -7.20
N ALA A 137 -9.52 2.60 -5.93
CA ALA A 137 -8.18 2.20 -5.49
C ALA A 137 -7.94 0.71 -5.73
N THR A 138 -8.88 -0.15 -5.33
CA THR A 138 -8.85 -1.60 -5.53
C THR A 138 -8.60 -1.96 -7.00
N ARG A 139 -9.33 -1.34 -7.94
CA ARG A 139 -9.11 -1.58 -9.38
C ARG A 139 -7.72 -1.18 -9.84
N LYS A 140 -7.20 -0.04 -9.39
CA LYS A 140 -5.84 0.40 -9.71
C LYS A 140 -4.79 -0.56 -9.15
N ILE A 141 -4.97 -1.02 -7.91
CA ILE A 141 -4.05 -1.95 -7.25
C ILE A 141 -4.01 -3.28 -8.00
N VAL A 142 -5.16 -3.83 -8.37
CA VAL A 142 -5.21 -5.09 -9.14
C VAL A 142 -4.58 -4.93 -10.52
N HIS A 143 -4.78 -3.79 -11.17
CA HIS A 143 -4.11 -3.52 -12.45
C HIS A 143 -2.58 -3.45 -12.30
N LEU A 144 -2.09 -2.73 -11.28
CA LEU A 144 -0.65 -2.69 -10.98
C LEU A 144 -0.10 -4.07 -10.63
N LEU A 145 -0.89 -4.90 -9.96
CA LEU A 145 -0.52 -6.27 -9.63
C LEU A 145 -0.35 -7.14 -10.89
N GLN A 146 -1.27 -7.03 -11.85
CA GLN A 146 -1.18 -7.73 -13.13
C GLN A 146 0.07 -7.30 -13.91
N MET A 147 0.30 -5.98 -14.01
CA MET A 147 1.51 -5.46 -14.65
C MET A 147 2.79 -5.94 -13.94
N PHE A 148 2.79 -5.99 -12.61
CA PHE A 148 3.93 -6.49 -11.85
C PHE A 148 4.18 -7.98 -12.11
N GLU A 149 3.12 -8.79 -12.20
CA GLU A 149 3.23 -10.22 -12.54
C GLU A 149 3.86 -10.46 -13.92
N GLU A 150 3.54 -9.60 -14.89
CA GLU A 150 4.10 -9.67 -16.25
C GLU A 150 5.58 -9.30 -16.30
N GLN A 151 6.00 -8.33 -15.49
CA GLN A 151 7.36 -7.75 -15.56
C GLN A 151 8.35 -8.39 -14.58
N HIS A 152 7.86 -8.93 -13.45
CA HIS A 152 8.71 -9.41 -12.37
C HIS A 152 8.21 -10.72 -11.76
N SER A 153 9.14 -11.56 -11.32
CA SER A 153 8.79 -12.72 -10.51
C SER A 153 8.21 -12.26 -9.16
N MET A 154 7.03 -12.78 -8.81
CA MET A 154 6.30 -12.56 -7.53
C MET A 154 7.13 -12.79 -6.25
N MET A 155 8.36 -13.29 -6.37
CA MET A 155 9.26 -13.55 -5.25
C MET A 155 9.76 -12.28 -4.54
N PHE A 156 9.82 -11.14 -5.24
CA PHE A 156 10.27 -9.84 -4.69
C PHE A 156 9.10 -8.99 -4.18
N PHE A 157 7.93 -9.59 -3.97
CA PHE A 157 6.75 -8.84 -3.63
C PHE A 157 6.75 -8.40 -2.15
N PRO A 158 6.52 -7.11 -1.85
CA PRO A 158 6.52 -6.61 -0.48
C PRO A 158 5.46 -7.28 0.39
N ARG A 159 5.81 -7.62 1.64
CA ARG A 159 4.91 -8.25 2.61
C ARG A 159 3.58 -7.51 2.76
N ASN A 160 3.62 -6.19 2.92
CA ASN A 160 2.42 -5.38 3.13
C ASN A 160 1.44 -5.46 1.96
N MET A 161 1.95 -5.67 0.75
CA MET A 161 1.10 -5.81 -0.42
C MET A 161 0.32 -7.14 -0.42
N ILE A 162 0.75 -8.18 0.31
CA ILE A 162 0.00 -9.44 0.43
C ILE A 162 -1.34 -9.20 1.13
N HIS A 163 -1.33 -8.45 2.23
CA HIS A 163 -2.55 -8.05 2.91
C HIS A 163 -3.42 -7.15 2.03
N VAL A 164 -2.81 -6.21 1.30
CA VAL A 164 -3.54 -5.34 0.38
C VAL A 164 -4.21 -6.15 -0.75
N ILE A 165 -3.55 -7.16 -1.31
CA ILE A 165 -4.14 -8.04 -2.33
C ILE A 165 -5.33 -8.81 -1.76
N TYR A 166 -5.19 -9.38 -0.55
CA TYR A 166 -6.28 -10.07 0.11
C TYR A 166 -7.49 -9.16 0.35
N GLU A 167 -7.27 -7.98 0.94
CA GLU A 167 -8.32 -6.99 1.17
C GLU A 167 -8.96 -6.52 -0.14
N CYS A 168 -8.17 -6.33 -1.20
CA CYS A 168 -8.68 -6.04 -2.55
C CYS A 168 -9.59 -7.16 -3.05
N GLY A 169 -9.20 -8.43 -2.87
CA GLY A 169 -10.02 -9.59 -3.21
C GLY A 169 -11.36 -9.59 -2.47
N ILE A 170 -11.35 -9.33 -1.16
CA ILE A 170 -12.57 -9.25 -0.34
C ILE A 170 -13.48 -8.10 -0.79
N VAL A 171 -12.91 -6.92 -1.08
CA VAL A 171 -13.69 -5.77 -1.60
C VAL A 171 -14.33 -6.10 -2.95
N LEU A 172 -13.60 -6.77 -3.86
CA LEU A 172 -14.13 -7.20 -5.14
C LEU A 172 -15.26 -8.23 -4.97
N LEU A 173 -15.11 -9.19 -4.07
CA LEU A 173 -16.18 -10.14 -3.75
C LEU A 173 -17.45 -9.42 -3.25
N LYS A 174 -17.29 -8.41 -2.39
CA LYS A 174 -18.41 -7.58 -1.93
C LYS A 174 -19.06 -6.77 -3.06
N ASP A 175 -18.28 -6.23 -4.01
CA ASP A 175 -18.84 -5.57 -5.21
C ASP A 175 -19.58 -6.58 -6.11
N ALA A 176 -19.12 -7.83 -6.20
CA ALA A 176 -19.80 -8.87 -6.98
C ALA A 176 -21.16 -9.27 -6.39
N ILE A 177 -21.23 -9.39 -5.05
CA ILE A 177 -22.48 -9.71 -4.32
C ILE A 177 -23.49 -8.57 -4.44
N THR A 178 -23.04 -7.33 -4.23
CA THR A 178 -23.90 -6.13 -4.24
C THR A 178 -24.33 -5.71 -5.64
N ALA A 179 -23.60 -6.11 -6.70
CA ALA A 179 -24.01 -5.84 -8.08
C ALA A 179 -25.34 -6.55 -8.41
N PRO A 180 -26.25 -5.94 -9.19
CA PRO A 180 -27.50 -6.57 -9.62
C PRO A 180 -27.27 -7.89 -10.37
N LEU A 181 -28.17 -8.87 -10.19
CA LEU A 181 -28.09 -10.20 -10.84
C LEU A 181 -28.02 -10.12 -12.37
N ALA A 182 -28.63 -9.10 -12.98
CA ALA A 182 -28.61 -8.83 -14.42
C ALA A 182 -27.24 -8.35 -14.94
N ALA A 183 -26.32 -7.91 -14.06
CA ALA A 183 -25.01 -7.39 -14.45
C ALA A 183 -23.96 -8.50 -14.59
N THR A 184 -24.29 -9.57 -15.34
CA THR A 184 -23.47 -10.79 -15.46
C THR A 184 -22.07 -10.51 -16.01
N LYS A 185 -21.95 -9.60 -17.00
CA LYS A 185 -20.65 -9.16 -17.54
C LYS A 185 -19.77 -8.46 -16.49
N LYS A 186 -20.35 -7.54 -15.70
CA LYS A 186 -19.62 -6.85 -14.63
C LYS A 186 -19.13 -7.86 -13.58
N ARG A 187 -20.00 -8.78 -13.17
CA ARG A 187 -19.66 -9.84 -12.21
C ARG A 187 -18.54 -10.74 -12.75
N ALA A 188 -18.56 -11.10 -14.04
CA ALA A 188 -17.50 -11.91 -14.64
C ALA A 188 -16.13 -11.23 -14.58
N ILE A 189 -16.05 -9.94 -14.93
CA ILE A 189 -14.81 -9.13 -14.86
C ILE A 189 -14.30 -9.05 -13.41
N VAL A 190 -15.19 -8.85 -12.44
CA VAL A 190 -14.81 -8.78 -11.02
C VAL A 190 -14.31 -10.14 -10.51
N LEU A 191 -14.93 -11.25 -10.93
CA LEU A 191 -14.47 -12.59 -10.56
C LEU A 191 -13.11 -12.94 -11.17
N GLU A 192 -12.85 -12.48 -12.40
CA GLU A 192 -11.53 -12.60 -13.02
C GLU A 192 -10.48 -11.81 -12.24
N ALA A 193 -10.79 -10.57 -11.82
CA ALA A 193 -9.92 -9.78 -10.96
C ALA A 193 -9.63 -10.46 -9.60
N VAL A 194 -10.62 -11.12 -8.99
CA VAL A 194 -10.42 -11.92 -7.77
C VAL A 194 -9.51 -13.12 -8.03
N SER A 195 -9.65 -13.78 -9.18
CA SER A 195 -8.77 -14.88 -9.57
C SER A 195 -7.32 -14.42 -9.78
N ALA A 196 -7.09 -13.20 -10.26
CA ALA A 196 -5.77 -12.59 -10.35
C ALA A 196 -5.17 -12.36 -8.96
N CYS A 197 -5.96 -11.87 -7.99
CA CYS A 197 -5.53 -11.76 -6.59
C CYS A 197 -5.12 -13.12 -6.00
N LEU A 198 -5.89 -14.18 -6.26
CA LEU A 198 -5.57 -15.54 -5.80
C LEU A 198 -4.26 -16.07 -6.40
N ARG A 199 -4.06 -15.91 -7.71
CA ARG A 199 -2.80 -16.29 -8.37
C ARG A 199 -1.61 -15.55 -7.76
N ALA A 200 -1.74 -14.25 -7.53
CA ALA A 200 -0.69 -13.46 -6.90
C ALA A 200 -0.40 -13.93 -5.47
N LEU A 201 -1.42 -14.14 -4.62
CA LEU A 201 -1.22 -14.63 -3.25
C LEU A 201 -0.48 -15.99 -3.23
N ARG A 202 -0.89 -16.93 -4.09
CA ARG A 202 -0.19 -18.22 -4.23
C ARG A 202 1.24 -18.06 -4.77
N GLY A 203 1.46 -17.13 -5.69
CA GLY A 203 2.79 -16.78 -6.18
C GLY A 203 3.70 -16.25 -5.07
N THR A 204 3.17 -15.38 -4.20
CA THR A 204 3.89 -14.82 -3.05
C THR A 204 4.11 -15.81 -1.91
N SER A 205 3.31 -16.89 -1.84
CA SER A 205 3.43 -17.95 -0.83
C SER A 205 4.81 -18.62 -0.81
N LYS A 206 5.47 -18.66 -1.98
CA LYS A 206 6.85 -19.17 -2.09
C LYS A 206 7.84 -18.40 -1.22
N THR A 207 7.70 -17.08 -1.14
CA THR A 207 8.53 -16.20 -0.30
C THR A 207 7.95 -16.08 1.11
N TRP A 208 6.62 -16.05 1.21
CA TRP A 208 5.89 -15.78 2.44
C TRP A 208 4.86 -16.89 2.71
N PRO A 209 5.25 -18.01 3.36
CA PRO A 209 4.40 -19.20 3.47
C PRO A 209 3.02 -18.97 4.10
N TRP A 210 2.89 -17.94 4.94
CA TRP A 210 1.63 -17.58 5.57
C TRP A 210 0.59 -16.98 4.60
N ALA A 211 1.02 -16.53 3.40
CA ALA A 211 0.13 -16.02 2.36
C ALA A 211 -0.81 -17.11 1.82
N ASP A 212 -0.41 -18.38 1.92
CA ASP A 212 -1.25 -19.51 1.53
C ASP A 212 -2.56 -19.55 2.32
N ARG A 213 -2.50 -19.23 3.63
CA ARG A 213 -3.69 -19.16 4.48
C ARG A 213 -4.69 -18.12 3.97
N LEU A 214 -4.20 -16.94 3.58
CA LEU A 214 -5.06 -15.88 3.03
C LEU A 214 -5.64 -16.27 1.66
N ALA A 215 -4.86 -16.95 0.82
CA ALA A 215 -5.34 -17.47 -0.46
C ALA A 215 -6.47 -18.49 -0.25
N ASN A 216 -6.30 -19.44 0.66
CA ASN A 216 -7.29 -20.46 0.97
C ASN A 216 -8.58 -19.86 1.55
N GLN A 217 -8.46 -18.85 2.42
CA GLN A 217 -9.63 -18.10 2.91
C GLN A 217 -10.38 -17.37 1.79
N LEU A 218 -9.66 -16.69 0.90
CA LEU A 218 -10.27 -15.96 -0.21
C LEU A 218 -10.94 -16.92 -1.22
N GLU A 219 -10.34 -18.08 -1.48
CA GLU A 219 -10.90 -19.12 -2.36
C GLU A 219 -12.16 -19.75 -1.77
N GLY A 220 -12.19 -20.00 -0.46
CA GLY A 220 -13.40 -20.44 0.25
C GLY A 220 -14.58 -19.50 0.02
N ASN A 221 -14.37 -18.20 0.28
CA ASN A 221 -15.38 -17.17 0.06
C ASN A 221 -15.83 -17.08 -1.41
N LEU A 222 -14.91 -17.26 -2.36
CA LEU A 222 -15.22 -17.26 -3.79
C LEU A 222 -16.12 -18.44 -4.19
N ASN A 223 -15.86 -19.63 -3.64
CA ASN A 223 -16.63 -20.83 -3.94
C ASN A 223 -18.05 -20.75 -3.39
N GLU A 224 -18.23 -20.19 -2.19
CA GLU A 224 -19.57 -19.93 -1.62
C GLU A 224 -20.42 -19.04 -2.54
N ILE A 225 -19.82 -17.97 -3.08
CA ILE A 225 -20.52 -17.04 -3.98
C ILE A 225 -20.87 -17.70 -5.32
N LYS A 226 -20.03 -18.60 -5.82
CA LYS A 226 -20.32 -19.37 -7.04
C LYS A 226 -21.43 -20.40 -6.82
N ALA A 227 -21.49 -21.01 -5.64
CA ALA A 227 -22.51 -21.99 -5.28
C ALA A 227 -23.90 -21.37 -5.06
N ASN A 228 -23.96 -20.10 -4.63
CA ASN A 228 -25.20 -19.38 -4.34
C ASN A 228 -25.79 -18.65 -5.56
N LYS A 229 -25.47 -19.12 -6.78
CA LYS A 229 -25.76 -18.49 -8.06
C LYS A 229 -26.57 -19.43 -8.95
#